data_AF-A0A938BPZ1-F1
#
_entry.id   AF-A0A938BPZ1-F1
#
_cell.length_a   1.000
_cell.length_b   1.000
_cell.length_c   1.000
_cell.angle_alpha   90.00
_cell.angle_beta   90.00
_cell.angle_gamma   90.00
#
_symmetry.space_group_name_H-M   'P 1'
#
loop_
_entity.id
_entity.type
_entity.pdbx_description
1 polymer ?
#
loop_
_entity_poly.entity_id
_entity_poly.type
_entity_poly.pdbx_seq_one_letter_code
_entity_poly.pdbx_strand_id
1 'polypeptide(L)'
;MIRADASRLRLALLLAAAAAALFAGWKLLWFLTDDAYIAFRYISNARLGYGYVWNAPPFSPVEGYTSFLWVVLLDLVWRVLGVEPPAAANTLALLFALATLALTARMVWRLTWTQERERLRLPLLALTLAGLVSHRTFITWSSSGLETAMFNALVAAWVYAAGFLPAGSRRRPLAIAGAAAALCLTRPDGLLFALATLPIVWLALPGSSVRERARGLWALAPLAVVPTHLLWRRAFYGAWLPNTYYAKYTGPWPESGWRYAASFVLEYALWVWLALALAVLLPRWPMLRERLRAELRGGGGRDAGSVRAAAKPAASATAPGRGAAATPASGGPALAWTLVALALLAHLLYYTLVIGGDHFEYRVYSHIVPLSLVAFVWMLNLARIRPRASLALMAAAVLLALPVPWTHWAQTRRLETREETFLMRAPVAPHWPAAARWYARTFDALQDWLINRFVCVRHQEHRVLHRFEVETYPTRAEGSRIGPDGQPVLAELAVGVPAWVLPRVHIIDLWGLNDHVIARSDRITAPKRQMAHDREPPEGYVECFQPNVFLAGPRRMQVFRREPQLTPQQIAACEAQWRAWLRQRPTRTRSGG
;
A
#
# COMPACT_ATOMS: atom_id res chain seq x y z
N MET A 1 -24.87 24.33 -26.47
CA MET A 1 -23.59 23.76 -26.94
C MET A 1 -22.37 24.47 -26.33
N ILE A 2 -22.16 25.76 -26.59
CA ILE A 2 -20.95 26.53 -26.19
C ILE A 2 -20.56 26.41 -24.69
N ARG A 3 -21.53 26.48 -23.75
CA ARG A 3 -21.24 26.33 -22.29
C ARG A 3 -20.81 24.92 -21.88
N ALA A 4 -21.29 23.89 -22.57
CA ALA A 4 -20.93 22.50 -22.29
C ALA A 4 -19.48 22.21 -22.75
N ASP A 5 -19.09 22.77 -23.90
CA ASP A 5 -17.74 22.63 -24.43
C ASP A 5 -16.70 23.37 -23.58
N ALA A 6 -17.03 24.60 -23.12
CA ALA A 6 -16.17 25.34 -22.20
C ALA A 6 -15.94 24.61 -20.86
N SER A 7 -16.96 23.89 -20.35
CA SER A 7 -16.84 23.15 -19.08
C SER A 7 -15.99 21.89 -19.24
N ARG A 8 -16.09 21.20 -20.39
CA ARG A 8 -15.25 20.05 -20.73
C ARG A 8 -13.80 20.46 -20.93
N LEU A 9 -13.55 21.57 -21.63
CA LEU A 9 -12.22 22.13 -21.81
C LEU A 9 -11.56 22.48 -20.47
N ARG A 10 -12.28 23.18 -19.57
CA ARG A 10 -11.75 23.51 -18.22
C ARG A 10 -11.40 22.25 -17.42
N LEU A 11 -12.22 21.21 -17.49
CA LEU A 11 -11.92 19.94 -16.83
C LEU A 11 -10.69 19.27 -17.43
N ALA A 12 -10.57 19.22 -18.76
CA ALA A 12 -9.42 18.66 -19.44
C ALA A 12 -8.11 19.41 -19.09
N LEU A 13 -8.14 20.75 -19.11
CA LEU A 13 -7.01 21.59 -18.71
C LEU A 13 -6.62 21.37 -17.26
N LEU A 14 -7.61 21.26 -16.35
CA LEU A 14 -7.36 20.98 -14.95
C LEU A 14 -6.68 19.61 -14.74
N LEU A 15 -7.16 18.57 -15.44
CA LEU A 15 -6.57 17.23 -15.36
C LEU A 15 -5.16 17.19 -15.95
N ALA A 16 -4.93 17.88 -17.08
CA ALA A 16 -3.61 18.01 -17.68
C ALA A 16 -2.63 18.75 -16.75
N ALA A 17 -3.06 19.85 -16.13
CA ALA A 17 -2.27 20.59 -15.16
C ALA A 17 -1.95 19.74 -13.92
N ALA A 18 -2.92 18.99 -13.40
CA ALA A 18 -2.70 18.09 -12.27
C ALA A 18 -1.73 16.94 -12.62
N ALA A 19 -1.84 16.37 -13.82
CA ALA A 19 -0.91 15.34 -14.29
C ALA A 19 0.52 15.89 -14.46
N ALA A 20 0.66 17.11 -15.01
CA ALA A 20 1.96 17.76 -15.15
C ALA A 20 2.58 18.10 -13.78
N ALA A 21 1.76 18.57 -12.83
CA ALA A 21 2.20 18.82 -11.46
C ALA A 21 2.62 17.54 -10.74
N LEU A 22 1.87 16.44 -10.90
CA LEU A 22 2.26 15.13 -10.39
C LEU A 22 3.58 14.67 -10.99
N PHE A 23 3.78 14.83 -12.30
CA PHE A 23 5.04 14.48 -12.96
C PHE A 23 6.22 15.32 -12.43
N ALA A 24 6.03 16.62 -12.24
CA ALA A 24 7.04 17.51 -11.65
C ALA A 24 7.38 17.09 -10.21
N GLY A 25 6.36 16.79 -9.39
CA GLY A 25 6.56 16.26 -8.04
C GLY A 25 7.27 14.91 -8.02
N TRP A 26 6.88 13.99 -8.93
CA TRP A 26 7.51 12.69 -9.11
C TRP A 26 9.00 12.83 -9.43
N LYS A 27 9.37 13.76 -10.33
CA LYS A 27 10.77 14.08 -10.61
C LYS A 27 11.49 14.64 -9.38
N LEU A 28 10.84 15.53 -8.63
CA LEU A 28 11.41 16.18 -7.45
C LEU A 28 11.74 15.18 -6.32
N LEU A 29 10.89 14.17 -6.13
CA LEU A 29 11.01 13.19 -5.04
C LEU A 29 11.45 11.81 -5.53
N TRP A 30 11.95 11.70 -6.76
CA TRP A 30 12.43 10.45 -7.33
C TRP A 30 13.55 9.82 -6.48
N PHE A 31 13.26 8.64 -5.93
CA PHE A 31 14.22 7.65 -5.43
C PHE A 31 13.79 6.19 -5.74
N LEU A 32 14.74 5.28 -5.97
CA LEU A 32 14.52 3.85 -5.71
C LEU A 32 14.89 3.58 -4.26
N THR A 33 14.28 2.57 -3.65
CA THR A 33 14.77 2.01 -2.38
C THR A 33 15.54 0.73 -2.64
N ASP A 34 16.49 0.40 -1.76
CA ASP A 34 17.21 -0.88 -1.78
C ASP A 34 16.25 -2.08 -1.81
N ASP A 35 15.22 -2.09 -0.96
CA ASP A 35 14.21 -3.16 -0.91
C ASP A 35 13.57 -3.49 -2.28
N ALA A 36 13.49 -2.53 -3.22
CA ALA A 36 12.95 -2.81 -4.55
C ALA A 36 13.82 -3.82 -5.32
N TYR A 37 15.13 -3.81 -5.08
CA TYR A 37 16.08 -4.71 -5.73
C TYR A 37 15.95 -6.15 -5.24
N ILE A 38 15.33 -6.40 -4.09
CA ILE A 38 14.93 -7.74 -3.68
C ILE A 38 14.00 -8.34 -4.74
N ALA A 39 12.92 -7.66 -5.11
CA ALA A 39 12.03 -8.11 -6.17
C ALA A 39 12.78 -8.30 -7.49
N PHE A 40 13.73 -7.42 -7.81
CA PHE A 40 14.50 -7.51 -9.05
C PHE A 40 15.42 -8.73 -9.07
N ARG A 41 15.97 -9.15 -7.92
CA ARG A 41 16.72 -10.41 -7.79
C ARG A 41 15.86 -11.63 -8.13
N TYR A 42 14.63 -11.70 -7.61
CA TYR A 42 13.71 -12.80 -7.95
C TYR A 42 13.43 -12.87 -9.45
N ILE A 43 13.22 -11.71 -10.09
CA ILE A 43 13.01 -11.61 -11.53
C ILE A 43 14.28 -12.05 -12.28
N SER A 44 15.45 -11.58 -11.85
CA SER A 44 16.76 -11.97 -12.41
C SER A 44 16.94 -13.49 -12.40
N ASN A 45 16.64 -14.15 -11.28
CA ASN A 45 16.76 -15.60 -11.17
C ASN A 45 15.74 -16.33 -12.06
N ALA A 46 14.52 -15.81 -12.19
CA ALA A 46 13.53 -16.35 -13.11
C ALA A 46 13.94 -16.19 -14.59
N ARG A 47 14.71 -15.16 -14.93
CA ARG A 47 15.28 -14.94 -16.27
C ARG A 47 16.48 -15.85 -16.55
N LEU A 48 17.22 -16.23 -15.50
CA LEU A 48 18.31 -17.21 -15.56
C LEU A 48 17.83 -18.68 -15.56
N GLY A 49 16.52 -18.91 -15.42
CA GLY A 49 15.93 -20.26 -15.47
C GLY A 49 15.77 -20.94 -14.11
N TYR A 50 16.04 -20.25 -12.99
CA TYR A 50 15.92 -20.81 -11.64
C TYR A 50 14.52 -20.66 -11.02
N GLY A 51 13.62 -19.93 -11.69
CA GLY A 51 12.31 -19.54 -11.14
C GLY A 51 12.40 -18.36 -10.16
N TYR A 52 11.28 -18.04 -9.50
CA TYR A 52 11.23 -16.97 -8.50
C TYR A 52 11.88 -17.44 -7.18
N VAL A 53 13.20 -17.46 -7.14
CA VAL A 53 13.98 -17.84 -5.95
C VAL A 53 14.95 -16.73 -5.56
N TRP A 54 15.34 -16.68 -4.28
CA TRP A 54 16.36 -15.74 -3.79
C TRP A 54 17.78 -16.15 -4.20
N ASN A 55 18.15 -17.37 -3.84
CA ASN A 55 19.38 -18.05 -4.24
C ASN A 55 19.03 -19.19 -5.20
N ALA A 56 19.90 -19.42 -6.18
CA ALA A 56 19.76 -20.53 -7.11
C ALA A 56 19.99 -21.87 -6.37
N PRO A 57 19.57 -23.01 -6.94
CA PRO A 57 19.90 -24.33 -6.40
C PRO A 57 21.41 -24.44 -6.10
N PRO A 58 21.80 -25.08 -4.99
CA PRO A 58 21.02 -26.03 -4.19
C PRO A 58 20.19 -25.42 -3.04
N PHE A 59 20.16 -24.09 -2.91
CA PHE A 59 19.35 -23.46 -1.86
C PHE A 59 17.86 -23.77 -2.06
N SER A 60 17.18 -24.01 -0.95
CA SER A 60 15.74 -24.19 -0.89
C SER A 60 15.04 -22.86 -1.22
N PRO A 61 13.94 -22.87 -2.00
CA PRO A 61 13.20 -21.65 -2.29
C PRO A 61 12.70 -20.95 -1.02
N VAL A 62 12.89 -19.64 -0.95
CA VAL A 62 12.37 -18.75 0.10
C VAL A 62 11.66 -17.57 -0.58
N GLU A 63 10.48 -17.18 -0.10
CA GLU A 63 9.70 -16.04 -0.60
C GLU A 63 9.98 -14.78 0.23
N GLY A 64 10.89 -13.93 -0.24
CA GLY A 64 11.30 -12.69 0.42
C GLY A 64 10.68 -11.42 -0.17
N TYR A 65 9.84 -11.55 -1.21
CA TYR A 65 8.94 -10.48 -1.64
C TYR A 65 7.53 -10.68 -1.06
N THR A 66 6.78 -9.58 -0.91
CA THR A 66 5.36 -9.61 -0.51
C THR A 66 4.42 -9.09 -1.58
N SER A 67 4.94 -8.85 -2.79
CA SER A 67 4.22 -8.20 -3.88
C SER A 67 4.25 -9.00 -5.17
N PHE A 68 3.65 -10.20 -5.14
CA PHE A 68 3.66 -11.15 -6.26
C PHE A 68 3.19 -10.51 -7.58
N LEU A 69 2.07 -9.77 -7.58
CA LEU A 69 1.57 -9.12 -8.79
C LEU A 69 2.56 -8.09 -9.36
N TRP A 70 3.31 -7.41 -8.49
CA TRP A 70 4.31 -6.42 -8.89
C TRP A 70 5.53 -7.08 -9.52
N VAL A 71 6.02 -8.16 -8.90
CA VAL A 71 7.11 -9.00 -9.42
C VAL A 71 6.77 -9.54 -10.80
N VAL A 72 5.58 -10.13 -10.96
CA VAL A 72 5.11 -10.67 -12.25
C VAL A 72 4.96 -9.59 -13.31
N LEU A 73 4.44 -8.41 -12.95
CA LEU A 73 4.31 -7.29 -13.88
C LEU A 73 5.68 -6.82 -14.39
N LEU A 74 6.66 -6.66 -13.49
CA LEU A 74 8.02 -6.25 -13.85
C LEU A 74 8.74 -7.32 -14.69
N ASP A 75 8.59 -8.61 -14.34
CA ASP A 75 9.13 -9.70 -15.14
C ASP A 75 8.53 -9.71 -16.55
N LEU A 76 7.21 -9.54 -16.66
CA LEU A 76 6.53 -9.46 -17.96
C LEU A 76 7.06 -8.29 -18.80
N VAL A 77 7.25 -7.12 -18.20
CA VAL A 77 7.81 -5.94 -18.88
C VAL A 77 9.22 -6.22 -19.39
N TRP A 78 10.07 -6.86 -18.59
CA TRP A 78 11.41 -7.22 -19.06
C TRP A 78 11.37 -8.27 -20.18
N ARG A 79 10.51 -9.30 -20.06
CA ARG A 79 10.38 -10.35 -21.08
C ARG A 79 9.87 -9.83 -22.42
N VAL A 80 8.91 -8.91 -22.40
CA VAL A 80 8.22 -8.43 -23.61
C VAL A 80 8.92 -7.22 -24.23
N LEU A 81 9.37 -6.27 -23.41
CA LEU A 81 9.92 -4.98 -23.87
C LEU A 81 11.45 -4.91 -23.75
N GLY A 82 12.09 -5.89 -23.10
CA GLY A 82 13.54 -5.86 -22.87
C GLY A 82 14.00 -4.83 -21.82
N VAL A 83 13.08 -4.15 -21.15
CA VAL A 83 13.40 -3.11 -20.15
C VAL A 83 13.56 -3.73 -18.77
N GLU A 84 14.75 -3.62 -18.20
CA GLU A 84 15.05 -4.19 -16.87
C GLU A 84 14.25 -3.52 -15.74
N PRO A 85 13.97 -4.24 -14.63
CA PRO A 85 13.16 -3.73 -13.53
C PRO A 85 13.60 -2.38 -12.94
N PRO A 86 14.91 -2.09 -12.70
CA PRO A 86 15.32 -0.77 -12.19
C PRO A 86 14.90 0.41 -13.10
N ALA A 87 14.85 0.19 -14.42
CA ALA A 87 14.44 1.21 -15.39
C ALA A 87 12.92 1.28 -15.57
N ALA A 88 12.21 0.16 -15.43
CA ALA A 88 10.77 0.08 -15.64
C ALA A 88 9.94 0.48 -14.41
N ALA A 89 10.36 0.08 -13.22
CA ALA A 89 9.53 0.08 -12.01
C ALA A 89 8.91 1.43 -11.70
N ASN A 90 9.68 2.49 -11.89
CA ASN A 90 9.26 3.81 -11.48
C ASN A 90 8.37 4.53 -12.49
N THR A 91 8.54 4.20 -13.77
CA THR A 91 7.61 4.61 -14.83
C THR A 91 6.25 3.96 -14.61
N LEU A 92 6.22 2.66 -14.29
CA LEU A 92 4.98 1.96 -13.95
C LEU A 92 4.31 2.53 -12.69
N ALA A 93 5.10 2.83 -11.65
CA ALA A 93 4.58 3.47 -10.43
C ALA A 93 3.92 4.83 -10.73
N LEU A 94 4.53 5.65 -11.61
CA LEU A 94 3.93 6.89 -12.08
C LEU A 94 2.60 6.65 -12.83
N LEU A 95 2.52 5.63 -13.70
CA LEU A 95 1.27 5.30 -14.39
C LEU A 95 0.15 4.93 -13.41
N PHE A 96 0.46 4.17 -12.35
CA PHE A 96 -0.52 3.87 -11.29
C PHE A 96 -0.87 5.09 -10.44
N ALA A 97 0.07 6.01 -10.20
CA ALA A 97 -0.22 7.28 -9.52
C ALA A 97 -1.15 8.17 -10.38
N LEU A 98 -0.94 8.22 -11.70
CA LEU A 98 -1.84 8.88 -12.65
C LEU A 98 -3.23 8.23 -12.67
N ALA A 99 -3.30 6.90 -12.63
CA ALA A 99 -4.57 6.18 -12.50
C ALA A 99 -5.29 6.53 -11.19
N THR A 100 -4.56 6.63 -10.07
CA THR A 100 -5.11 7.07 -8.78
C THR A 100 -5.67 8.49 -8.88
N LEU A 101 -4.91 9.43 -9.46
CA LEU A 101 -5.33 10.80 -9.69
C LEU A 101 -6.61 10.87 -10.54
N ALA A 102 -6.67 10.11 -11.63
CA ALA A 102 -7.84 10.03 -12.50
C ALA A 102 -9.06 9.46 -11.77
N LEU A 103 -8.88 8.41 -10.96
CA LEU A 103 -9.95 7.83 -10.14
C LEU A 103 -10.42 8.79 -9.05
N THR A 104 -9.53 9.52 -8.38
CA THR A 104 -9.89 10.58 -7.44
C THR A 104 -10.74 11.65 -8.10
N ALA A 105 -10.32 12.15 -9.27
CA ALA A 105 -11.09 13.14 -10.02
C ALA A 105 -12.47 12.59 -10.42
N ARG A 106 -12.51 11.34 -10.89
CA ARG A 106 -13.73 10.64 -11.28
C ARG A 106 -14.69 10.47 -10.10
N MET A 107 -14.18 10.14 -8.91
CA MET A 107 -14.98 10.01 -7.69
C MET A 107 -15.63 11.35 -7.31
N VAL A 108 -14.85 12.43 -7.22
CA VAL A 108 -15.37 13.78 -6.91
C VAL A 108 -16.41 14.21 -7.96
N TRP A 109 -16.14 13.98 -9.24
CA TRP A 109 -17.05 14.33 -10.32
C TRP A 109 -18.38 13.57 -10.27
N ARG A 110 -18.36 12.32 -9.76
CA ARG A 110 -19.50 11.42 -9.68
C ARG A 110 -20.24 11.47 -8.35
N LEU A 111 -19.78 12.26 -7.38
CA LEU A 111 -20.54 12.53 -6.16
C LEU A 111 -21.93 13.07 -6.50
N THR A 112 -22.92 12.72 -5.68
CA THR A 112 -24.27 13.31 -5.79
C THR A 112 -24.24 14.69 -5.15
N TRP A 113 -24.31 15.73 -5.97
CA TRP A 113 -24.26 17.13 -5.52
C TRP A 113 -25.66 17.64 -5.14
N THR A 114 -25.75 18.46 -4.10
CA THR A 114 -26.99 19.22 -3.86
C THR A 114 -27.13 20.32 -4.92
N GLN A 115 -28.37 20.72 -5.26
CA GLN A 115 -28.62 21.72 -6.32
C GLN A 115 -27.83 23.02 -6.11
N GLU A 116 -27.74 23.50 -4.87
CA GLU A 116 -27.01 24.72 -4.53
C GLU A 116 -25.48 24.61 -4.69
N ARG A 117 -24.94 23.38 -4.61
CA ARG A 117 -23.52 23.09 -4.56
C ARG A 117 -22.95 22.54 -5.85
N GLU A 118 -23.77 22.20 -6.84
CA GLU A 118 -23.31 21.69 -8.13
C GLU A 118 -22.30 22.63 -8.81
N ARG A 119 -22.48 23.95 -8.66
CA ARG A 119 -21.52 24.97 -9.13
C ARG A 119 -20.12 24.90 -8.49
N LEU A 120 -20.00 24.29 -7.31
CA LEU A 120 -18.73 24.12 -6.60
C LEU A 120 -17.96 22.87 -7.05
N ARG A 121 -18.55 22.01 -7.88
CA ARG A 121 -17.93 20.75 -8.32
C ARG A 121 -16.53 20.94 -8.88
N LEU A 122 -16.40 21.86 -9.85
CA LEU A 122 -15.12 22.10 -10.51
C LEU A 122 -14.09 22.80 -9.59
N PRO A 123 -14.43 23.87 -8.83
CA PRO A 123 -13.50 24.45 -7.85
C PRO A 123 -13.06 23.48 -6.75
N LEU A 124 -13.96 22.68 -6.19
CA LEU A 124 -13.61 21.69 -5.17
C LEU A 124 -12.76 20.56 -5.76
N LEU A 125 -13.04 20.12 -7.00
CA LEU A 125 -12.16 19.20 -7.71
C LEU A 125 -10.75 19.80 -7.89
N ALA A 126 -10.65 21.07 -8.27
CA ALA A 126 -9.36 21.73 -8.42
C ALA A 126 -8.56 21.75 -7.11
N LEU A 127 -9.22 22.09 -5.98
CA LEU A 127 -8.60 22.03 -4.66
C LEU A 127 -8.25 20.60 -4.22
N THR A 128 -9.08 19.60 -4.54
CA THR A 128 -8.76 18.19 -4.28
C THR A 128 -7.53 17.75 -5.04
N LEU A 129 -7.43 18.08 -6.33
CA LEU A 129 -6.28 17.72 -7.15
C LEU A 129 -5.04 18.48 -6.70
N ALA A 130 -5.14 19.78 -6.40
CA ALA A 130 -4.05 20.56 -5.82
C ALA A 130 -3.56 19.96 -4.50
N GLY A 131 -4.48 19.56 -3.61
CA GLY A 131 -4.15 18.86 -2.37
C GLY A 131 -3.43 17.55 -2.62
N LEU A 132 -3.91 16.72 -3.55
CA LEU A 132 -3.30 15.43 -3.87
C LEU A 132 -1.89 15.58 -4.46
N VAL A 133 -1.70 16.47 -5.44
CA VAL A 133 -0.41 16.67 -6.14
C VAL A 133 0.59 17.55 -5.38
N SER A 134 0.20 18.07 -4.21
CA SER A 134 1.11 18.73 -3.26
C SER A 134 1.36 17.89 -1.99
N HIS A 135 0.66 16.76 -1.84
CA HIS A 135 0.79 15.88 -0.69
C HIS A 135 2.05 15.03 -0.79
N ARG A 136 3.06 15.33 0.03
CA ARG A 136 4.39 14.70 -0.03
C ARG A 136 4.34 13.17 -0.02
N THR A 137 3.63 12.52 0.91
CA THR A 137 3.52 11.05 0.95
C THR A 137 2.97 10.46 -0.35
N PHE A 138 1.95 11.06 -0.97
CA PHE A 138 1.40 10.52 -2.22
C PHE A 138 2.44 10.61 -3.36
N ILE A 139 3.14 11.73 -3.46
CA ILE A 139 4.17 11.96 -4.48
C ILE A 139 5.38 11.06 -4.23
N THR A 140 5.91 10.99 -3.01
CA THR A 140 7.04 10.10 -2.63
C THR A 140 6.76 8.68 -3.07
N TRP A 141 5.57 8.14 -2.75
CA TRP A 141 5.23 6.75 -3.09
C TRP A 141 4.73 6.54 -4.51
N SER A 142 4.74 7.58 -5.35
CA SER A 142 4.67 7.43 -6.82
C SER A 142 6.01 7.03 -7.44
N SER A 143 7.07 6.98 -6.62
CA SER A 143 8.43 6.65 -7.02
C SER A 143 9.17 5.94 -5.88
N SER A 144 9.32 4.62 -5.91
CA SER A 144 10.18 3.91 -4.94
C SER A 144 10.73 2.60 -5.49
N GLY A 145 10.30 2.18 -6.68
CA GLY A 145 10.49 0.82 -7.20
C GLY A 145 9.58 -0.25 -6.59
N LEU A 146 8.78 0.10 -5.56
CA LEU A 146 7.87 -0.81 -4.86
C LEU A 146 6.44 -0.75 -5.41
N GLU A 147 5.59 -1.67 -4.92
CA GLU A 147 4.20 -1.84 -5.35
C GLU A 147 3.22 -0.75 -4.86
N THR A 148 3.67 0.19 -4.02
CA THR A 148 2.78 1.12 -3.29
C THR A 148 1.83 1.88 -4.20
N ALA A 149 2.32 2.43 -5.32
CA ALA A 149 1.48 3.16 -6.26
C ALA A 149 0.40 2.25 -6.90
N MET A 150 0.77 1.01 -7.24
CA MET A 150 -0.18 0.01 -7.76
C MET A 150 -1.23 -0.33 -6.70
N PHE A 151 -0.82 -0.55 -5.45
CA PHE A 151 -1.75 -0.80 -4.35
C PHE A 151 -2.72 0.36 -4.15
N ASN A 152 -2.23 1.60 -4.14
CA ASN A 152 -3.08 2.80 -4.04
C ASN A 152 -4.12 2.87 -5.17
N ALA A 153 -3.69 2.62 -6.42
CA ALA A 153 -4.58 2.62 -7.58
C ALA A 153 -5.64 1.53 -7.49
N LEU A 154 -5.27 0.33 -7.03
CA LEU A 154 -6.17 -0.80 -6.85
C LEU A 154 -7.19 -0.56 -5.72
N VAL A 155 -6.78 0.05 -4.60
CA VAL A 155 -7.72 0.45 -3.54
C VAL A 155 -8.67 1.52 -4.06
N ALA A 156 -8.17 2.53 -4.78
CA ALA A 156 -9.01 3.55 -5.40
C ALA A 156 -9.99 2.94 -6.43
N ALA A 157 -9.55 1.95 -7.20
CA ALA A 157 -10.40 1.23 -8.15
C ALA A 157 -11.46 0.38 -7.44
N TRP A 158 -11.11 -0.29 -6.34
CA TRP A 158 -12.03 -1.06 -5.51
C TRP A 158 -13.12 -0.16 -4.90
N VAL A 159 -12.74 0.96 -4.30
CA VAL A 159 -13.68 1.97 -3.77
C VAL A 159 -14.54 2.55 -4.89
N TYR A 160 -13.94 2.87 -6.04
CA TYR A 160 -14.68 3.39 -7.20
C TYR A 160 -15.73 2.37 -7.70
N ALA A 161 -15.33 1.10 -7.84
CA ALA A 161 -16.21 0.03 -8.28
C ALA A 161 -17.35 -0.22 -7.29
N ALA A 162 -17.05 -0.27 -6.00
CA ALA A 162 -18.04 -0.46 -4.95
C ALA A 162 -19.01 0.71 -4.84
N GLY A 163 -18.54 1.95 -4.99
CA GLY A 163 -19.33 3.15 -4.68
C GLY A 163 -20.00 3.86 -5.85
N PHE A 164 -19.41 3.79 -7.05
CA PHE A 164 -19.75 4.71 -8.14
C PHE A 164 -20.16 4.03 -9.46
N LEU A 165 -19.96 2.71 -9.57
CA LEU A 165 -20.52 1.94 -10.69
C LEU A 165 -22.02 1.69 -10.48
N PRO A 166 -22.83 1.64 -11.55
CA PRO A 166 -24.28 1.47 -11.43
C PRO A 166 -24.67 0.13 -10.77
N ALA A 167 -25.65 0.17 -9.87
CA ALA A 167 -26.04 -0.99 -9.04
C ALA A 167 -26.56 -2.21 -9.84
N GLY A 168 -27.11 -2.01 -11.03
CA GLY A 168 -27.56 -3.10 -11.92
C GLY A 168 -26.51 -3.56 -12.95
N SER A 169 -25.32 -2.99 -12.97
CA SER A 169 -24.29 -3.34 -13.94
C SER A 169 -23.63 -4.68 -13.58
N ARG A 170 -23.67 -5.67 -14.50
CA ARG A 170 -22.93 -6.93 -14.35
C ARG A 170 -21.42 -6.73 -14.20
N ARG A 171 -20.89 -5.59 -14.67
CA ARG A 171 -19.47 -5.24 -14.53
C ARG A 171 -19.09 -4.82 -13.11
N ARG A 172 -20.04 -4.34 -12.30
CA ARG A 172 -19.78 -3.84 -10.94
C ARG A 172 -19.22 -4.94 -10.03
N PRO A 173 -19.90 -6.07 -9.80
CA PRO A 173 -19.38 -7.09 -8.89
C PRO A 173 -18.06 -7.71 -9.39
N LEU A 174 -17.93 -7.89 -10.72
CA LEU A 174 -16.68 -8.37 -11.34
C LEU A 174 -15.51 -7.40 -11.12
N ALA A 175 -15.74 -6.09 -11.24
CA ALA A 175 -14.71 -5.08 -11.02
C ALA A 175 -14.29 -5.01 -9.53
N ILE A 176 -15.24 -5.15 -8.60
CA ILE A 176 -14.93 -5.19 -7.15
C ILE A 176 -14.10 -6.44 -6.84
N ALA A 177 -14.53 -7.62 -7.29
CA ALA A 177 -13.82 -8.88 -7.09
C ALA A 177 -12.44 -8.89 -7.76
N GLY A 178 -12.34 -8.39 -8.99
CA GLY A 178 -11.07 -8.29 -9.71
C GLY A 178 -10.08 -7.35 -9.01
N ALA A 179 -10.52 -6.18 -8.56
CA ALA A 179 -9.66 -5.26 -7.81
C ALA A 179 -9.23 -5.86 -6.47
N ALA A 180 -10.12 -6.53 -5.75
CA ALA A 180 -9.79 -7.19 -4.48
C ALA A 180 -8.83 -8.38 -4.65
N ALA A 181 -8.99 -9.18 -5.71
CA ALA A 181 -8.06 -10.24 -6.07
C ALA A 181 -6.66 -9.67 -6.38
N ALA A 182 -6.59 -8.60 -7.18
CA ALA A 182 -5.34 -7.92 -7.49
C ALA A 182 -4.69 -7.31 -6.23
N LEU A 183 -5.48 -6.74 -5.31
CA LEU A 183 -4.98 -6.26 -4.01
C LEU A 183 -4.33 -7.39 -3.20
N CYS A 184 -4.95 -8.57 -3.12
CA CYS A 184 -4.40 -9.73 -2.41
C CYS A 184 -3.08 -10.23 -3.01
N LEU A 185 -2.95 -10.19 -4.34
CA LEU A 185 -1.71 -10.57 -5.03
C LEU A 185 -0.64 -9.47 -4.93
N THR A 186 -1.03 -8.22 -4.70
CA THR A 186 -0.12 -7.08 -4.54
C THR A 186 0.44 -7.03 -3.12
N ARG A 187 -0.38 -7.32 -2.09
CA ARG A 187 0.07 -7.38 -0.70
C ARG A 187 -0.80 -8.36 0.12
N PRO A 188 -0.24 -9.04 1.15
CA PRO A 188 -1.00 -9.96 2.00
C PRO A 188 -2.19 -9.29 2.74
N ASP A 189 -2.03 -8.03 3.14
CA ASP A 189 -3.09 -7.21 3.77
C ASP A 189 -4.24 -6.87 2.81
N GLY A 190 -4.07 -7.14 1.51
CA GLY A 190 -5.14 -7.13 0.51
C GLY A 190 -6.30 -8.09 0.83
N LEU A 191 -6.04 -9.12 1.65
CA LEU A 191 -7.05 -10.09 2.09
C LEU A 191 -8.25 -9.43 2.78
N LEU A 192 -8.04 -8.33 3.51
CA LEU A 192 -9.11 -7.57 4.16
C LEU A 192 -10.14 -7.06 3.14
N PHE A 193 -9.68 -6.62 1.96
CA PHE A 193 -10.54 -6.15 0.88
C PHE A 193 -11.27 -7.31 0.17
N ALA A 194 -10.62 -8.47 0.02
CA ALA A 194 -11.29 -9.67 -0.50
C ALA A 194 -12.40 -10.16 0.43
N LEU A 195 -12.15 -10.19 1.75
CA LEU A 195 -13.16 -10.55 2.74
C LEU A 195 -14.33 -9.56 2.75
N ALA A 196 -14.06 -8.26 2.68
CA ALA A 196 -15.10 -7.23 2.59
C ALA A 196 -15.88 -7.30 1.25
N THR A 197 -15.26 -7.81 0.19
CA THR A 197 -15.88 -7.94 -1.13
C THR A 197 -17.00 -8.98 -1.14
N LEU A 198 -16.91 -10.04 -0.35
CA LEU A 198 -17.93 -11.10 -0.30
C LEU A 198 -19.33 -10.55 0.01
N PRO A 199 -19.56 -9.84 1.14
CA PRO A 199 -20.86 -9.24 1.41
C PRO A 199 -21.19 -8.09 0.45
N ILE A 200 -20.21 -7.28 0.02
CA ILE A 200 -20.48 -6.16 -0.91
C ILE A 200 -21.02 -6.68 -2.26
N VAL A 201 -20.39 -7.71 -2.83
CA VAL A 201 -20.82 -8.32 -4.08
C VAL A 201 -22.17 -9.00 -3.89
N TRP A 202 -22.35 -9.76 -2.80
CA TRP A 202 -23.63 -10.40 -2.49
C TRP A 202 -24.79 -9.40 -2.49
N LEU A 203 -24.60 -8.23 -1.88
CA LEU A 203 -25.59 -7.15 -1.85
C LEU A 203 -25.79 -6.49 -3.23
N ALA A 204 -24.79 -6.53 -4.10
CA ALA A 204 -24.81 -5.96 -5.44
C ALA A 204 -25.37 -6.91 -6.52
N LEU A 205 -25.62 -8.20 -6.20
CA LEU A 205 -26.18 -9.14 -7.17
C LEU A 205 -27.68 -8.86 -7.41
N PRO A 206 -28.11 -8.68 -8.67
CA PRO A 206 -29.53 -8.59 -9.00
C PRO A 206 -30.21 -9.96 -8.89
N GLY A 207 -31.49 -9.99 -8.51
CA GLY A 207 -32.35 -11.16 -8.69
C GLY A 207 -33.12 -11.61 -7.44
N SER A 208 -34.39 -11.98 -7.65
CA SER A 208 -35.24 -12.62 -6.65
C SER A 208 -35.10 -14.13 -6.64
N SER A 209 -34.61 -14.72 -7.74
CA SER A 209 -34.50 -16.17 -7.93
C SER A 209 -33.12 -16.73 -7.53
N VAL A 210 -33.10 -18.00 -7.10
CA VAL A 210 -31.87 -18.73 -6.76
C VAL A 210 -30.92 -18.85 -7.96
N ARG A 211 -31.46 -19.04 -9.18
CA ARG A 211 -30.69 -19.20 -10.41
C ARG A 211 -29.96 -17.92 -10.83
N GLU A 212 -30.57 -16.75 -10.64
CA GLU A 212 -29.92 -15.46 -10.92
C GLU A 212 -28.83 -15.13 -9.91
N ARG A 213 -29.05 -15.43 -8.63
CA ARG A 213 -28.02 -15.29 -7.58
C ARG A 213 -26.85 -16.23 -7.83
N ALA A 214 -27.10 -17.49 -8.20
CA ALA A 214 -26.04 -18.43 -8.57
C ALA A 214 -25.22 -17.95 -9.78
N ARG A 215 -25.88 -17.36 -10.80
CA ARG A 215 -25.17 -16.72 -11.92
C ARG A 215 -24.37 -15.50 -11.49
N GLY A 216 -24.88 -14.72 -10.54
CA GLY A 216 -24.19 -13.58 -9.95
C GLY A 216 -22.93 -13.97 -9.16
N LEU A 217 -22.90 -15.15 -8.53
CA LEU A 217 -21.74 -15.64 -7.81
C LEU A 217 -20.52 -15.89 -8.71
N TRP A 218 -20.69 -16.10 -10.02
CA TRP A 218 -19.56 -16.12 -10.96
C TRP A 218 -18.78 -14.81 -10.99
N ALA A 219 -19.37 -13.69 -10.56
CA ALA A 219 -18.64 -12.43 -10.41
C ALA A 219 -17.55 -12.50 -9.32
N LEU A 220 -17.60 -13.49 -8.42
CA LEU A 220 -16.56 -13.78 -7.43
C LEU A 220 -15.43 -14.67 -7.98
N ALA A 221 -15.55 -15.19 -9.21
CA ALA A 221 -14.53 -16.03 -9.82
C ALA A 221 -13.10 -15.44 -9.76
N PRO A 222 -12.88 -14.12 -9.92
CA PRO A 222 -11.54 -13.55 -9.74
C PRO A 222 -10.92 -13.83 -8.38
N LEU A 223 -11.73 -13.95 -7.31
CA LEU A 223 -11.21 -14.24 -5.97
C LEU A 223 -10.65 -15.67 -5.85
N ALA A 224 -10.97 -16.58 -6.77
CA ALA A 224 -10.38 -17.93 -6.79
C ALA A 224 -8.86 -17.90 -6.97
N VAL A 225 -8.30 -16.83 -7.56
CA VAL A 225 -6.84 -16.67 -7.67
C VAL A 225 -6.16 -16.59 -6.30
N VAL A 226 -6.87 -16.14 -5.26
CA VAL A 226 -6.31 -15.98 -3.91
C VAL A 226 -5.95 -17.33 -3.28
N PRO A 227 -6.88 -18.30 -3.13
CA PRO A 227 -6.51 -19.63 -2.66
C PRO A 227 -5.56 -20.36 -3.62
N THR A 228 -5.70 -20.19 -4.95
CA THR A 228 -4.76 -20.78 -5.92
C THR A 228 -3.33 -20.29 -5.70
N HIS A 229 -3.14 -18.98 -5.51
CA HIS A 229 -1.83 -18.41 -5.21
C HIS A 229 -1.27 -18.90 -3.86
N LEU A 230 -2.11 -19.03 -2.83
CA LEU A 230 -1.69 -19.58 -1.53
C LEU A 230 -1.29 -21.05 -1.62
N LEU A 231 -2.02 -21.87 -2.38
CA LEU A 231 -1.67 -23.28 -2.62
C LEU A 231 -0.36 -23.39 -3.41
N TRP A 232 -0.20 -22.60 -4.46
CA TRP A 232 1.05 -22.53 -5.22
C TRP A 232 2.23 -22.12 -4.32
N ARG A 233 2.06 -21.06 -3.52
CA ARG A 233 3.07 -20.62 -2.55
C ARG A 233 3.47 -21.74 -1.59
N ARG A 234 2.48 -22.44 -1.02
CA ARG A 234 2.73 -23.55 -0.08
C ARG A 234 3.48 -24.71 -0.73
N ALA A 235 3.16 -25.02 -1.99
CA ALA A 235 3.81 -26.06 -2.77
C ALA A 235 5.24 -25.66 -3.17
N PHE A 236 5.45 -24.41 -3.59
CA PHE A 236 6.73 -23.94 -4.11
C PHE A 236 7.74 -23.53 -3.02
N TYR A 237 7.31 -22.77 -2.01
CA TYR A 237 8.18 -22.25 -0.94
C TYR A 237 8.07 -23.03 0.39
N GLY A 238 7.11 -23.94 0.51
CA GLY A 238 6.91 -24.71 1.74
C GLY A 238 6.20 -23.95 2.87
N ALA A 239 5.76 -22.71 2.67
CA ALA A 239 5.13 -21.86 3.69
C ALA A 239 3.81 -21.24 3.21
N TRP A 240 2.89 -20.93 4.14
CA TRP A 240 1.63 -20.24 3.84
C TRP A 240 1.79 -18.71 3.81
N LEU A 241 2.69 -18.19 4.65
CA LEU A 241 3.02 -16.77 4.74
C LEU A 241 4.40 -16.52 4.13
N PRO A 242 4.62 -15.34 3.53
CA PRO A 242 5.92 -14.97 2.99
C PRO A 242 6.97 -14.92 4.11
N ASN A 243 8.24 -15.15 3.77
CA ASN A 243 9.32 -15.22 4.74
C ASN A 243 9.48 -13.90 5.52
N THR A 244 9.25 -12.77 4.85
CA THR A 244 9.26 -11.44 5.45
C THR A 244 8.26 -11.28 6.61
N TYR A 245 7.17 -12.06 6.66
CA TYR A 245 6.28 -12.04 7.83
C TYR A 245 7.03 -12.49 9.08
N TYR A 246 7.75 -13.61 8.99
CA TYR A 246 8.51 -14.16 10.12
C TYR A 246 9.69 -13.24 10.50
N ALA A 247 10.34 -12.65 9.49
CA ALA A 247 11.44 -11.72 9.69
C ALA A 247 10.99 -10.41 10.35
N LYS A 248 9.87 -9.84 9.91
CA LYS A 248 9.43 -8.48 10.34
C LYS A 248 8.47 -8.47 11.52
N TYR A 249 7.68 -9.54 11.73
CA TYR A 249 6.66 -9.58 12.76
C TYR A 249 7.09 -10.39 13.98
N THR A 250 7.38 -9.67 15.07
CA THR A 250 7.69 -10.22 16.39
C THR A 250 6.52 -10.12 17.38
N GLY A 251 5.37 -9.59 16.99
CA GLY A 251 4.18 -9.46 17.84
C GLY A 251 3.50 -8.09 17.73
N PRO A 252 2.33 -7.89 18.37
CA PRO A 252 1.63 -6.61 18.34
C PRO A 252 2.50 -5.44 18.84
N TRP A 253 2.37 -4.26 18.24
CA TRP A 253 3.10 -3.05 18.68
C TRP A 253 2.23 -1.78 18.66
N PRO A 254 1.14 -1.73 19.45
CA PRO A 254 0.21 -0.60 19.44
C PRO A 254 0.87 0.73 19.84
N GLU A 255 1.87 0.70 20.71
CA GLU A 255 2.62 1.89 21.11
C GLU A 255 3.27 2.60 19.91
N SER A 256 3.92 1.83 19.04
CA SER A 256 4.55 2.33 17.82
C SER A 256 3.51 2.80 16.82
N GLY A 257 2.47 1.99 16.59
CA GLY A 257 1.48 2.33 15.58
C GLY A 257 0.63 3.54 15.94
N TRP A 258 0.32 3.77 17.22
CA TRP A 258 -0.33 5.02 17.64
C TRP A 258 0.53 6.24 17.40
N ARG A 259 1.85 6.18 17.69
CA ARG A 259 2.77 7.28 17.39
C ARG A 259 2.89 7.51 15.88
N TYR A 260 2.95 6.44 15.10
CA TYR A 260 2.97 6.50 13.64
C TYR A 260 1.70 7.17 13.08
N ALA A 261 0.52 6.76 13.54
CA ALA A 261 -0.76 7.37 13.16
C ALA A 261 -0.88 8.83 13.62
N ALA A 262 -0.50 9.15 14.86
CA ALA A 262 -0.49 10.51 15.38
C ALA A 262 0.46 11.40 14.58
N SER A 263 1.65 10.89 14.23
CA SER A 263 2.61 11.59 13.39
C SER A 263 2.04 11.90 12.02
N PHE A 264 1.33 10.94 11.39
CA PHE A 264 0.64 11.16 10.12
C PHE A 264 -0.48 12.22 10.23
N VAL A 265 -1.26 12.18 11.31
CA VAL A 265 -2.35 13.14 11.57
C VAL A 265 -1.79 14.56 11.76
N LEU A 266 -0.66 14.71 12.45
CA LEU A 266 0.00 16.00 12.65
C LEU A 266 0.69 16.48 11.38
N GLU A 267 1.36 15.60 10.63
CA GLU A 267 2.08 16.00 9.41
C GLU A 267 1.13 16.58 8.35
N TYR A 268 -0.08 16.02 8.23
CA TYR A 268 -1.06 16.41 7.22
C TYR A 268 -2.30 17.13 7.76
N ALA A 269 -2.23 17.62 9.00
CA ALA A 269 -3.32 18.33 9.68
C ALA A 269 -4.69 17.63 9.59
N LEU A 270 -4.71 16.29 9.65
CA LEU A 270 -5.94 15.49 9.48
C LEU A 270 -6.95 15.69 10.61
N TRP A 271 -6.57 16.38 11.69
CA TRP A 271 -7.51 16.86 12.70
C TRP A 271 -8.58 17.82 12.13
N VAL A 272 -8.29 18.56 11.04
CA VAL A 272 -9.30 19.35 10.31
C VAL A 272 -10.35 18.44 9.67
N TRP A 273 -9.90 17.32 9.08
CA TRP A 273 -10.78 16.29 8.53
C TRP A 273 -11.64 15.67 9.64
N LEU A 274 -11.04 15.30 10.77
CA LEU A 274 -11.74 14.73 11.92
C LEU A 274 -12.79 15.69 12.49
N ALA A 275 -12.45 16.97 12.64
CA ALA A 275 -13.38 17.99 13.12
C ALA A 275 -14.60 18.13 12.19
N LEU A 276 -14.37 18.17 10.87
CA LEU A 276 -15.47 18.21 9.89
C LEU A 276 -16.31 16.93 9.94
N ALA A 277 -15.66 15.76 10.05
CA ALA A 277 -16.35 14.48 10.16
C ALA A 277 -17.26 14.43 11.39
N LEU A 278 -16.77 14.85 12.56
CA LEU A 278 -17.60 14.94 13.77
C LEU A 278 -18.76 15.92 13.59
N ALA A 279 -18.50 17.13 13.08
CA ALA A 279 -19.53 18.15 12.88
C ALA A 279 -20.63 17.74 11.89
N VAL A 280 -20.29 16.95 10.87
CA VAL A 280 -21.23 16.53 9.83
C VAL A 280 -21.92 15.21 10.17
N LEU A 281 -21.17 14.21 10.62
CA LEU A 281 -21.66 12.84 10.79
C LEU A 281 -22.35 12.63 12.14
N LEU A 282 -21.87 13.24 13.23
CA LEU A 282 -22.45 13.03 14.56
C LEU A 282 -23.93 13.46 14.64
N PRO A 283 -24.34 14.65 14.13
CA PRO A 283 -25.77 15.03 14.13
C PRO A 283 -26.62 14.18 13.18
N ARG A 284 -26.00 13.54 12.17
CA ARG A 284 -26.67 12.70 11.17
C ARG A 284 -26.69 11.22 11.56
N TRP A 285 -26.01 10.86 12.64
CA TRP A 285 -25.85 9.47 13.07
C TRP A 285 -27.18 8.75 13.32
N PRO A 286 -28.20 9.34 13.99
CA PRO A 286 -29.49 8.67 14.19
C PRO A 286 -30.14 8.25 12.87
N MET A 287 -30.20 9.18 11.91
CA MET A 287 -30.77 8.93 10.58
C MET A 287 -29.95 7.90 9.79
N LEU A 288 -28.62 8.00 9.81
CA LEU A 288 -27.75 7.03 9.12
C LEU A 288 -27.90 5.62 9.71
N ARG A 289 -28.00 5.53 11.04
CA ARG A 289 -28.23 4.28 11.77
C ARG A 289 -29.59 3.67 11.45
N GLU A 290 -30.65 4.47 11.35
CA GLU A 290 -31.98 4.01 10.95
C GLU A 290 -32.00 3.50 9.51
N ARG A 291 -31.36 4.21 8.57
CA ARG A 291 -31.21 3.75 7.18
C ARG A 291 -30.46 2.43 7.09
N LEU A 292 -29.33 2.31 7.81
CA LEU A 292 -28.55 1.08 7.86
C LEU A 292 -29.38 -0.08 8.46
N ARG A 293 -30.12 0.17 9.55
CA ARG A 293 -31.02 -0.83 10.15
C ARG A 293 -32.13 -1.24 9.20
N ALA A 294 -32.73 -0.30 8.47
CA ALA A 294 -33.76 -0.59 7.49
C ALA A 294 -33.22 -1.46 6.34
N GLU A 295 -32.02 -1.15 5.83
CA GLU A 295 -31.34 -1.97 4.82
C GLU A 295 -30.98 -3.38 5.33
N LEU A 296 -30.53 -3.49 6.58
CA LEU A 296 -30.24 -4.79 7.23
C LEU A 296 -31.52 -5.62 7.45
N ARG A 297 -32.63 -5.00 7.89
CA ARG A 297 -33.92 -5.67 8.11
C ARG A 297 -34.58 -6.08 6.79
N GLY A 298 -34.55 -5.21 5.78
CA GLY A 298 -35.07 -5.50 4.44
C GLY A 298 -34.28 -6.60 3.69
N GLY A 299 -33.08 -6.95 4.18
CA GLY A 299 -32.30 -8.09 3.68
C GLY A 299 -32.69 -9.46 4.28
N GLY A 300 -33.53 -9.50 5.32
CA GLY A 300 -33.79 -10.71 6.13
C GLY A 300 -35.25 -11.20 6.19
N GLY A 301 -36.21 -10.55 5.54
CA GLY A 301 -37.62 -10.96 5.55
C GLY A 301 -38.15 -11.22 4.16
N ARG A 302 -38.23 -12.50 3.77
CA ARG A 302 -39.19 -12.97 2.76
C ARG A 302 -40.18 -13.87 3.49
N ASP A 303 -41.45 -13.70 3.11
CA ASP A 303 -42.67 -14.36 3.60
C ASP A 303 -43.28 -13.71 4.86
N ALA A 304 -44.59 -13.50 4.99
CA ALA A 304 -45.76 -13.63 4.12
C ALA A 304 -46.91 -12.86 4.81
N GLY A 305 -47.93 -12.42 4.09
CA GLY A 305 -49.13 -11.86 4.73
C GLY A 305 -49.97 -10.96 3.84
N SER A 306 -50.87 -11.59 3.09
CA SER A 306 -51.94 -11.00 2.29
C SER A 306 -52.70 -9.86 2.98
N VAL A 307 -52.93 -8.76 2.26
CA VAL A 307 -54.17 -7.99 2.43
C VAL A 307 -54.88 -7.96 1.09
N ARG A 308 -56.05 -8.61 1.10
CA ARG A 308 -57.03 -8.74 0.03
C ARG A 308 -57.46 -7.39 -0.53
N ALA A 309 -57.75 -7.42 -1.83
CA ALA A 309 -58.43 -6.40 -2.60
C ALA A 309 -59.85 -6.10 -2.09
N ALA A 310 -60.27 -4.84 -2.20
CA ALA A 310 -61.66 -4.46 -2.47
C ALA A 310 -61.72 -3.08 -3.19
N ALA A 311 -62.22 -3.14 -4.43
CA ALA A 311 -63.03 -2.17 -5.18
C ALA A 311 -62.63 -0.67 -5.32
N LYS A 312 -62.45 -0.28 -6.59
CA LYS A 312 -62.60 1.07 -7.22
C LYS A 312 -64.08 1.28 -7.63
N PRO A 313 -64.56 2.40 -8.24
CA PRO A 313 -63.86 3.63 -8.71
C PRO A 313 -64.60 4.98 -8.48
N ALA A 314 -63.88 6.10 -8.69
CA ALA A 314 -64.35 7.25 -9.51
C ALA A 314 -63.18 8.21 -9.80
N ALA A 315 -63.21 8.81 -10.99
CA ALA A 315 -62.12 9.56 -11.61
C ALA A 315 -62.34 11.08 -11.57
N SER A 316 -61.27 11.86 -11.43
CA SER A 316 -61.12 13.17 -12.08
C SER A 316 -59.64 13.53 -12.26
N ALA A 317 -59.37 14.29 -13.32
CA ALA A 317 -58.08 14.46 -13.98
C ALA A 317 -57.16 15.53 -13.34
N THR A 318 -55.83 15.40 -13.53
CA THR A 318 -54.94 16.40 -14.19
C THR A 318 -53.41 16.14 -13.99
N ALA A 319 -52.64 16.43 -15.04
CA ALA A 319 -51.18 16.66 -15.17
C ALA A 319 -50.17 15.48 -15.28
N PRO A 320 -49.23 15.50 -16.26
CA PRO A 320 -48.20 14.47 -16.42
C PRO A 320 -47.03 14.69 -15.45
N GLY A 321 -46.97 13.84 -14.42
CA GLY A 321 -45.89 13.76 -13.46
C GLY A 321 -44.59 13.21 -14.07
N ARG A 322 -43.49 13.90 -13.76
CA ARG A 322 -42.11 13.49 -13.99
C ARG A 322 -41.88 12.04 -13.57
N GLY A 323 -41.20 11.28 -14.42
CA GLY A 323 -40.90 9.85 -14.28
C GLY A 323 -40.58 9.43 -12.85
N ALA A 324 -41.51 8.66 -12.30
CA ALA A 324 -41.37 7.98 -11.02
C ALA A 324 -40.14 7.07 -11.06
N ALA A 325 -39.32 7.21 -10.02
CA ALA A 325 -38.17 6.36 -9.76
C ALA A 325 -38.62 4.90 -9.60
N ALA A 326 -38.22 4.05 -10.53
CA ALA A 326 -38.28 2.61 -10.37
C ALA A 326 -37.35 2.20 -9.22
N THR A 327 -37.92 1.58 -8.20
CA THR A 327 -37.25 0.93 -7.09
C THR A 327 -36.33 -0.20 -7.56
N PRO A 328 -35.10 -0.32 -7.03
CA PRO A 328 -34.39 -1.59 -7.05
C PRO A 328 -34.25 -2.14 -5.63
N ALA A 329 -34.85 -3.31 -5.42
CA ALA A 329 -34.54 -4.22 -4.34
C ALA A 329 -33.15 -4.84 -4.58
N SER A 330 -32.17 -4.42 -3.80
CA SER A 330 -30.82 -4.98 -3.61
C SER A 330 -30.26 -4.29 -2.37
N GLY A 331 -29.38 -4.92 -1.58
CA GLY A 331 -28.82 -4.31 -0.36
C GLY A 331 -28.40 -2.86 -0.61
N GLY A 332 -28.90 -1.93 0.21
CA GLY A 332 -28.89 -0.53 -0.16
C GLY A 332 -27.48 0.09 -0.20
N PRO A 333 -27.35 1.27 -0.83
CA PRO A 333 -26.07 1.93 -1.01
C PRO A 333 -25.40 2.28 0.33
N ALA A 334 -26.14 2.46 1.42
CA ALA A 334 -25.55 2.82 2.70
C ALA A 334 -24.75 1.66 3.32
N LEU A 335 -25.27 0.43 3.26
CA LEU A 335 -24.59 -0.76 3.76
C LEU A 335 -23.30 -1.06 2.98
N ALA A 336 -23.32 -0.96 1.65
CA ALA A 336 -22.12 -1.13 0.83
C ALA A 336 -21.02 -0.11 1.17
N TRP A 337 -21.38 1.16 1.32
CA TRP A 337 -20.43 2.20 1.76
C TRP A 337 -19.92 1.98 3.19
N THR A 338 -20.75 1.42 4.06
CA THR A 338 -20.35 1.07 5.43
C THR A 338 -19.31 -0.04 5.41
N LEU A 339 -19.50 -1.09 4.60
CA LEU A 339 -18.54 -2.18 4.44
C LEU A 339 -17.20 -1.70 3.84
N VAL A 340 -17.25 -0.78 2.87
CA VAL A 340 -16.05 -0.12 2.31
C VAL A 340 -15.30 0.65 3.40
N ALA A 341 -16.01 1.47 4.18
CA ALA A 341 -15.41 2.25 5.26
C ALA A 341 -14.82 1.35 6.36
N LEU A 342 -15.51 0.26 6.72
CA LEU A 342 -15.02 -0.72 7.69
C LEU A 342 -13.78 -1.47 7.19
N ALA A 343 -13.70 -1.81 5.90
CA ALA A 343 -12.51 -2.45 5.33
C ALA A 343 -11.29 -1.53 5.39
N LEU A 344 -11.46 -0.25 5.02
CA LEU A 344 -10.40 0.76 5.10
C LEU A 344 -9.98 1.02 6.56
N LEU A 345 -10.95 1.10 7.48
CA LEU A 345 -10.68 1.26 8.90
C LEU A 345 -9.95 0.03 9.48
N ALA A 346 -10.37 -1.18 9.12
CA ALA A 346 -9.73 -2.41 9.55
C ALA A 346 -8.28 -2.49 9.07
N HIS A 347 -8.01 -2.05 7.83
CA HIS A 347 -6.65 -1.96 7.29
C HIS A 347 -5.78 -0.95 8.07
N LEU A 348 -6.31 0.26 8.31
CA LEU A 348 -5.66 1.27 9.15
C LEU A 348 -5.36 0.76 10.56
N LEU A 349 -6.35 0.13 11.21
CA LEU A 349 -6.22 -0.41 12.56
C LEU A 349 -5.28 -1.62 12.60
N TYR A 350 -5.22 -2.44 11.56
CA TYR A 350 -4.25 -3.54 11.47
C TYR A 350 -2.82 -3.01 11.52
N TYR A 351 -2.50 -1.98 10.74
CA TYR A 351 -1.17 -1.36 10.80
C TYR A 351 -0.90 -0.60 12.10
N THR A 352 -1.93 0.02 12.68
CA THR A 352 -1.81 0.81 13.92
C THR A 352 -1.69 -0.05 15.18
N LEU A 353 -2.48 -1.13 15.30
CA LEU A 353 -2.60 -1.90 16.53
C LEU A 353 -1.81 -3.20 16.51
N VAL A 354 -1.66 -3.81 15.34
CA VAL A 354 -1.00 -5.12 15.19
C VAL A 354 0.43 -4.94 14.70
N ILE A 355 0.64 -4.30 13.54
CA ILE A 355 2.00 -4.20 12.97
C ILE A 355 2.85 -3.18 13.73
N GLY A 356 2.28 -2.02 14.07
CA GLY A 356 2.99 -0.92 14.73
C GLY A 356 3.52 0.16 13.79
N GLY A 357 3.00 0.25 12.57
CA GLY A 357 3.43 1.20 11.54
C GLY A 357 4.14 0.51 10.37
N ASP A 358 5.12 1.20 9.81
CA ASP A 358 5.96 0.70 8.72
C ASP A 358 7.38 1.23 8.89
N HIS A 359 8.36 0.51 8.34
CA HIS A 359 9.74 0.98 8.29
C HIS A 359 9.84 2.30 7.53
N PHE A 360 9.09 2.40 6.45
CA PHE A 360 9.04 3.56 5.57
C PHE A 360 8.04 4.64 6.00
N GLU A 361 8.30 5.91 5.68
CA GLU A 361 7.39 7.01 6.00
C GLU A 361 5.99 6.88 5.35
N TYR A 362 4.97 6.59 6.16
CA TYR A 362 3.53 6.61 5.81
C TYR A 362 3.11 5.78 4.59
N ARG A 363 3.96 4.86 4.10
CA ARG A 363 3.70 4.06 2.90
C ARG A 363 2.38 3.31 2.98
N VAL A 364 2.12 2.68 4.13
CA VAL A 364 0.88 1.93 4.40
C VAL A 364 -0.38 2.80 4.48
N TYR A 365 -0.24 4.11 4.66
CA TYR A 365 -1.35 5.08 4.67
C TYR A 365 -1.49 5.88 3.38
N SER A 366 -0.64 5.64 2.39
CA SER A 366 -0.61 6.43 1.15
C SER A 366 -1.95 6.41 0.39
N HIS A 367 -2.66 5.28 0.37
CA HIS A 367 -3.98 5.15 -0.25
C HIS A 367 -5.09 5.95 0.48
N ILE A 368 -4.89 6.30 1.75
CA ILE A 368 -5.85 7.09 2.53
C ILE A 368 -5.89 8.53 2.04
N VAL A 369 -4.77 9.05 1.52
CA VAL A 369 -4.64 10.44 1.05
C VAL A 369 -5.69 10.83 0.00
N PRO A 370 -5.80 10.16 -1.16
CA PRO A 370 -6.84 10.49 -2.13
C PRO A 370 -8.26 10.28 -1.58
N LEU A 371 -8.46 9.25 -0.74
CA LEU A 371 -9.77 8.92 -0.19
C LEU A 371 -10.24 9.91 0.86
N SER A 372 -9.33 10.44 1.70
CA SER A 372 -9.65 11.45 2.70
C SER A 372 -10.04 12.77 2.04
N LEU A 373 -9.39 13.17 0.95
CA LEU A 373 -9.76 14.35 0.16
C LEU A 373 -11.15 14.19 -0.50
N VAL A 374 -11.44 13.03 -1.08
CA VAL A 374 -12.79 12.73 -1.64
C VAL A 374 -13.84 12.77 -0.53
N ALA A 375 -13.57 12.14 0.61
CA ALA A 375 -14.46 12.13 1.76
C ALA A 375 -14.68 13.55 2.33
N PHE A 376 -13.64 14.39 2.34
CA PHE A 376 -13.74 15.78 2.76
C PHE A 376 -14.70 16.57 1.87
N VAL A 377 -14.56 16.45 0.54
CA VAL A 377 -15.50 17.08 -0.42
C VAL A 377 -16.93 16.56 -0.22
N TRP A 378 -17.09 15.25 -0.01
CA TRP A 378 -18.40 14.66 0.29
C TRP A 378 -19.02 15.24 1.58
N MET A 379 -18.24 15.37 2.65
CA MET A 379 -18.70 15.98 3.90
C MET A 379 -19.05 17.46 3.73
N LEU A 380 -18.25 18.23 3.00
CA LEU A 380 -18.57 19.61 2.65
C LEU A 380 -19.89 19.69 1.90
N ASN A 381 -20.14 18.77 0.96
CA ASN A 381 -21.39 18.72 0.20
C ASN A 381 -22.62 18.42 1.09
N LEU A 382 -22.44 17.68 2.19
CA LEU A 382 -23.50 17.40 3.16
C LEU A 382 -23.65 18.48 4.24
N ALA A 383 -22.60 19.25 4.51
CA ALA A 383 -22.55 20.24 5.58
C ALA A 383 -23.55 21.39 5.33
N ARG A 384 -24.09 21.99 6.41
CA ARG A 384 -24.95 23.18 6.34
C ARG A 384 -24.14 24.47 6.42
N ILE A 385 -23.10 24.58 5.60
CA ILE A 385 -22.19 25.73 5.55
C ILE A 385 -22.32 26.47 4.21
N ARG A 386 -22.08 27.79 4.23
CA ARG A 386 -22.16 28.62 3.00
C ARG A 386 -21.19 28.11 1.92
N PRO A 387 -21.53 28.22 0.61
CA PRO A 387 -20.67 27.79 -0.49
C PRO A 387 -19.24 28.32 -0.43
N ARG A 388 -19.07 29.63 -0.18
CA ARG A 388 -17.74 30.27 -0.03
C ARG A 388 -16.95 29.69 1.14
N ALA A 389 -17.61 29.41 2.27
CA ALA A 389 -16.98 28.78 3.43
C ALA A 389 -16.53 27.35 3.13
N SER A 390 -17.22 26.62 2.23
CA SER A 390 -16.79 25.27 1.82
C SER A 390 -15.47 25.31 1.04
N LEU A 391 -15.32 26.29 0.13
CA LEU A 391 -14.07 26.50 -0.60
C LEU A 391 -12.95 26.93 0.35
N ALA A 392 -13.24 27.87 1.26
CA ALA A 392 -12.28 28.33 2.25
C ALA A 392 -11.79 27.19 3.17
N LEU A 393 -12.71 26.32 3.65
CA LEU A 393 -12.35 25.17 4.47
C LEU A 393 -11.51 24.14 3.70
N MET A 394 -11.85 23.85 2.44
CA MET A 394 -11.05 22.96 1.60
C MET A 394 -9.66 23.54 1.35
N ALA A 395 -9.57 24.83 1.01
CA ALA A 395 -8.29 25.50 0.81
C ALA A 395 -7.45 25.53 2.09
N ALA A 396 -8.07 25.82 3.24
CA ALA A 396 -7.41 25.80 4.54
C ALA A 396 -6.90 24.40 4.89
N ALA A 397 -7.69 23.34 4.65
CA ALA A 397 -7.25 21.97 4.88
C ALA A 397 -6.02 21.60 4.03
N VAL A 398 -6.02 21.99 2.74
CA VAL A 398 -4.85 21.79 1.87
C VAL A 398 -3.65 22.59 2.37
N LEU A 399 -3.82 23.88 2.68
CA LEU A 399 -2.73 24.75 3.12
C LEU A 399 -2.14 24.34 4.47
N LEU A 400 -2.95 23.84 5.41
CA LEU A 400 -2.48 23.36 6.71
C LEU A 400 -1.72 22.04 6.63
N ALA A 401 -1.91 21.26 5.57
CA ALA A 401 -1.22 19.99 5.35
C ALA A 401 0.18 20.13 4.70
N LEU A 402 0.58 21.35 4.33
CA LEU A 402 1.87 21.61 3.66
C LEU A 402 3.06 21.88 4.59
N PRO A 403 2.94 22.66 5.69
CA PRO A 403 4.10 23.20 6.39
C PRO A 403 5.04 22.13 6.94
N VAL A 404 4.53 21.09 7.62
CA VAL A 404 5.38 20.06 8.24
C VAL A 404 6.18 19.28 7.19
N PRO A 405 5.56 18.59 6.21
CA PRO A 405 6.29 17.77 5.26
C PRO A 405 7.26 18.58 4.39
N TRP A 406 6.88 19.79 3.99
CA TRP A 406 7.71 20.62 3.11
C TRP A 406 8.83 21.36 3.86
N THR A 407 8.64 21.70 5.14
CA THR A 407 9.73 22.20 5.99
C THR A 407 10.78 21.11 6.20
N HIS A 408 10.35 19.89 6.54
CA HIS A 408 11.25 18.75 6.70
C HIS A 408 12.03 18.47 5.42
N TRP A 409 11.37 18.48 4.26
CA TRP A 409 12.04 18.32 2.97
C TRP A 409 13.06 19.42 2.69
N ALA A 410 12.70 20.69 2.95
CA ALA A 410 13.60 21.81 2.69
C ALA A 410 14.92 21.70 3.48
N GLN A 411 14.85 21.19 4.71
CA GLN A 411 16.01 20.94 5.56
C GLN A 411 16.84 19.74 5.11
N THR A 412 16.20 18.67 4.64
CA THR A 412 16.85 17.37 4.43
C THR A 412 17.28 17.11 2.99
N ARG A 413 16.69 17.76 1.98
CA ARG A 413 16.93 17.49 0.56
C ARG A 413 18.39 17.61 0.09
N ARG A 414 19.24 18.29 0.87
CA ARG A 414 20.66 18.53 0.58
C ARG A 414 21.62 17.62 1.35
N LEU A 415 21.10 16.75 2.22
CA LEU A 415 21.90 15.73 2.89
C LEU A 415 22.11 14.59 1.90
N GLU A 416 23.37 14.31 1.53
CA GLU A 416 23.69 13.43 0.40
C GLU A 416 24.56 12.24 0.78
N THR A 417 25.04 12.17 2.03
CA THR A 417 25.90 11.08 2.51
C THR A 417 25.18 10.15 3.48
N ARG A 418 25.69 8.92 3.65
CA ARG A 418 25.14 7.97 4.64
C ARG A 418 25.36 8.41 6.07
N GLU A 419 26.47 9.05 6.36
CA GLU A 419 26.76 9.58 7.69
C GLU A 419 25.71 10.60 8.12
N GLU A 420 25.34 11.53 7.23
CA GLU A 420 24.30 12.54 7.50
C GLU A 420 22.89 11.93 7.62
N THR A 421 22.64 10.84 6.89
CA THR A 421 21.27 10.33 6.69
C THR A 421 20.95 9.06 7.47
N PHE A 422 21.89 8.39 8.13
CA PHE A 422 21.60 7.20 8.92
C PHE A 422 20.86 7.55 10.21
N LEU A 423 19.65 7.02 10.40
CA LEU A 423 18.76 7.39 11.51
C LEU A 423 18.57 8.92 11.62
N MET A 424 18.34 9.54 10.46
CA MET A 424 18.30 10.99 10.30
C MET A 424 17.18 11.62 11.11
N ARG A 425 17.53 12.50 12.06
CA ARG A 425 16.58 13.29 12.86
C ARG A 425 16.70 14.75 12.47
N ALA A 426 15.67 15.27 11.81
CA ALA A 426 15.62 16.66 11.34
C ALA A 426 14.38 17.38 11.93
N PRO A 427 14.49 17.97 13.14
CA PRO A 427 13.35 18.59 13.80
C PRO A 427 12.88 19.84 13.04
N VAL A 428 11.57 19.97 12.84
CA VAL A 428 11.00 21.14 12.13
C VAL A 428 10.70 22.31 13.06
N ALA A 429 10.51 22.08 14.37
CA ALA A 429 10.13 23.12 15.33
C ALA A 429 11.05 24.36 15.39
N PRO A 430 12.38 24.25 15.25
CA PRO A 430 13.25 25.44 15.24
C PRO A 430 12.93 26.43 14.11
N HIS A 431 12.35 25.93 13.01
CA HIS A 431 12.00 26.73 11.83
C HIS A 431 10.56 27.25 11.85
N TRP A 432 9.82 27.00 12.93
CA TRP A 432 8.41 27.40 13.06
C TRP A 432 8.24 28.66 13.92
N PRO A 433 7.23 29.51 13.59
CA PRO A 433 6.87 30.67 14.41
C PRO A 433 6.55 30.27 15.84
N ALA A 434 6.87 31.14 16.80
CA ALA A 434 6.71 30.86 18.23
C ALA A 434 5.28 30.37 18.59
N ALA A 435 4.24 30.99 18.01
CA ALA A 435 2.84 30.63 18.26
C ALA A 435 2.45 29.21 17.79
N ALA A 436 3.16 28.66 16.80
CA ALA A 436 2.89 27.33 16.23
C ALA A 436 3.98 26.29 16.59
N ARG A 437 5.03 26.70 17.29
CA ARG A 437 6.18 25.84 17.62
C ARG A 437 5.80 24.65 18.50
N TRP A 438 4.77 24.76 19.34
CA TRP A 438 4.28 23.64 20.14
C TRP A 438 3.81 22.47 19.26
N TYR A 439 3.11 22.77 18.15
CA TYR A 439 2.61 21.78 17.20
C TYR A 439 3.75 21.02 16.54
N ALA A 440 4.74 21.76 16.05
CA ALA A 440 5.94 21.21 15.45
C ALA A 440 6.77 20.38 16.46
N ARG A 441 6.90 20.82 17.72
CA ARG A 441 7.59 20.05 18.78
C ARG A 441 6.92 18.72 19.07
N THR A 442 5.58 18.68 19.06
CA THR A 442 4.84 17.41 19.23
C THR A 442 5.13 16.46 18.09
N PHE A 443 5.16 16.95 16.84
CA PHE A 443 5.55 16.15 15.69
C PHE A 443 7.00 15.65 15.80
N ASP A 444 7.94 16.54 16.14
CA ASP A 444 9.36 16.19 16.28
C ASP A 444 9.59 15.09 17.33
N ALA A 445 8.89 15.16 18.48
CA ALA A 445 8.99 14.15 19.53
C ALA A 445 8.46 12.77 19.09
N LEU A 446 7.40 12.73 18.27
CA LEU A 446 6.90 11.48 17.69
C LEU A 446 7.91 10.91 16.69
N GLN A 447 8.45 11.76 15.80
CA GLN A 447 9.43 11.34 14.81
C GLN A 447 10.72 10.82 15.45
N ASP A 448 11.26 11.50 16.46
CA ASP A 448 12.46 11.03 17.17
C ASP A 448 12.23 9.63 17.78
N TRP A 449 11.08 9.41 18.43
CA TRP A 449 10.77 8.10 19.00
C TRP A 449 10.68 6.99 17.93
N LEU A 450 10.03 7.29 16.80
CA LEU A 450 9.80 6.36 15.68
C LEU A 450 11.11 6.01 14.95
N ILE A 451 11.88 7.03 14.58
CA ILE A 451 13.13 6.87 13.80
C ILE A 451 14.15 6.07 14.60
N ASN A 452 14.30 6.31 15.90
CA ASN A 452 15.18 5.53 16.79
C ASN A 452 14.82 4.03 16.88
N ARG A 453 13.70 3.60 16.29
CA ARG A 453 13.22 2.22 16.22
C ARG A 453 13.05 1.72 14.79
N PHE A 454 13.63 2.42 13.81
CA PHE A 454 13.48 2.16 12.39
C PHE A 454 12.02 2.16 11.91
N VAL A 455 11.16 2.97 12.53
CA VAL A 455 9.77 3.17 12.12
C VAL A 455 9.65 4.55 11.47
N CYS A 456 8.89 4.66 10.39
CA CYS A 456 8.67 5.93 9.69
C CYS A 456 9.96 6.62 9.21
N VAL A 457 10.96 5.83 8.80
CA VAL A 457 12.22 6.34 8.25
C VAL A 457 11.92 7.16 6.99
N ARG A 458 12.58 8.32 6.90
CA ARG A 458 12.23 9.37 5.94
C ARG A 458 12.78 9.05 4.55
N HIS A 459 12.09 9.53 3.52
CA HIS A 459 12.43 9.42 2.10
C HIS A 459 13.89 9.69 1.78
N GLN A 460 14.47 10.76 2.35
CA GLN A 460 15.84 11.16 2.03
C GLN A 460 16.85 10.08 2.46
N GLU A 461 16.63 9.42 3.59
CA GLU A 461 17.51 8.34 4.06
C GLU A 461 17.49 7.15 3.10
N HIS A 462 16.31 6.70 2.65
CA HIS A 462 16.21 5.63 1.67
C HIS A 462 16.82 6.00 0.31
N ARG A 463 16.61 7.24 -0.13
CA ARG A 463 17.19 7.76 -1.38
C ARG A 463 18.71 7.77 -1.35
N VAL A 464 19.30 8.19 -0.23
CA VAL A 464 20.75 8.25 -0.07
C VAL A 464 21.34 6.86 0.18
N LEU A 465 20.64 5.96 0.88
CA LEU A 465 21.00 4.54 0.99
C LEU A 465 21.13 3.88 -0.39
N HIS A 466 20.09 4.00 -1.21
CA HIS A 466 20.12 3.45 -2.57
C HIS A 466 21.28 4.01 -3.41
N ARG A 467 21.50 5.33 -3.38
CA ARG A 467 22.61 5.96 -4.10
C ARG A 467 23.96 5.41 -3.63
N PHE A 468 24.16 5.38 -2.31
CA PHE A 468 25.38 4.87 -1.69
C PHE A 468 25.66 3.43 -2.12
N GLU A 469 24.67 2.55 -2.13
CA GLU A 469 24.86 1.15 -2.52
C GLU A 469 25.17 0.99 -4.01
N VAL A 470 24.50 1.75 -4.89
CA VAL A 470 24.78 1.73 -6.33
C VAL A 470 26.17 2.30 -6.65
N GLU A 471 26.70 3.19 -5.81
CA GLU A 471 28.07 3.70 -5.92
C GLU A 471 29.10 2.74 -5.31
N THR A 472 28.71 2.00 -4.27
CA THR A 472 29.55 1.05 -3.54
C THR A 472 29.76 -0.25 -4.29
N TYR A 473 28.70 -0.84 -4.83
CA TYR A 473 28.74 -2.11 -5.54
C TYR A 473 29.06 -1.96 -7.03
N PRO A 474 29.62 -3.00 -7.68
CA PRO A 474 29.84 -2.97 -9.13
C PRO A 474 28.52 -2.82 -9.90
N THR A 475 28.62 -2.44 -11.17
CA THR A 475 27.47 -2.54 -12.08
C THR A 475 27.07 -4.01 -12.25
N ARG A 476 25.81 -4.26 -12.63
CA ARG A 476 25.33 -5.62 -12.92
C ARG A 476 26.14 -6.33 -14.01
N ALA A 477 26.64 -5.59 -15.01
CA ALA A 477 27.48 -6.15 -16.07
C ALA A 477 28.84 -6.62 -15.54
N GLU A 478 29.46 -5.85 -14.65
CA GLU A 478 30.72 -6.22 -13.99
C GLU A 478 30.53 -7.38 -13.01
N GLY A 479 29.49 -7.32 -12.17
CA GLY A 479 29.17 -8.38 -11.20
C GLY A 479 28.80 -9.70 -11.86
N SER A 480 28.23 -9.67 -13.07
CA SER A 480 27.93 -10.88 -13.86
C SER A 480 29.19 -11.65 -14.33
N ARG A 481 30.37 -11.04 -14.24
CA ARG A 481 31.66 -11.69 -14.56
C ARG A 481 32.09 -12.68 -13.47
N ILE A 482 31.56 -12.55 -12.25
CA ILE A 482 31.78 -13.53 -11.19
C ILE A 482 31.02 -14.81 -11.59
N GLY A 483 31.79 -15.87 -11.91
CA GLY A 483 31.24 -17.16 -12.29
C GLY A 483 30.55 -17.86 -11.12
N PRO A 484 29.66 -18.84 -11.38
CA PRO A 484 29.02 -19.64 -10.33
C PRO A 484 29.96 -20.70 -9.73
N ASP A 485 31.14 -20.89 -10.34
CA ASP A 485 32.11 -21.92 -9.95
C ASP A 485 32.60 -21.70 -8.52
N GLY A 486 32.70 -22.80 -7.79
CA GLY A 486 33.06 -22.76 -6.38
C GLY A 486 31.95 -22.23 -5.47
N GLN A 487 30.71 -22.00 -5.95
CA GLN A 487 29.54 -21.58 -5.16
C GLN A 487 29.75 -20.26 -4.38
N PRO A 488 30.10 -19.14 -5.03
CA PRO A 488 30.46 -17.91 -4.33
C PRO A 488 29.32 -17.42 -3.41
N VAL A 489 29.67 -17.04 -2.18
CA VAL A 489 28.73 -16.59 -1.15
C VAL A 489 29.13 -15.22 -0.62
N LEU A 490 28.17 -14.29 -0.60
CA LEU A 490 28.23 -13.01 0.09
C LEU A 490 27.23 -13.04 1.27
N ALA A 491 27.63 -12.56 2.44
CA ALA A 491 26.73 -12.34 3.56
C ALA A 491 26.63 -10.83 3.83
N GLU A 492 25.42 -10.28 3.86
CA GLU A 492 25.22 -8.83 3.92
C GLU A 492 23.89 -8.47 4.62
N LEU A 493 23.83 -7.28 5.21
CA LEU A 493 22.65 -6.73 5.87
C LEU A 493 21.67 -6.14 4.85
N ALA A 494 22.09 -5.13 4.10
CA ALA A 494 21.27 -4.49 3.06
C ALA A 494 21.52 -5.18 1.71
N VAL A 495 20.62 -6.11 1.38
CA VAL A 495 20.88 -7.11 0.34
C VAL A 495 20.31 -6.79 -1.03
N GLY A 496 19.48 -5.76 -1.19
CA GLY A 496 18.76 -5.53 -2.44
C GLY A 496 19.71 -5.33 -3.62
N VAL A 497 20.44 -4.22 -3.63
CA VAL A 497 21.40 -3.84 -4.67
C VAL A 497 22.46 -4.93 -4.89
N PRO A 498 23.20 -5.44 -3.87
CA PRO A 498 24.20 -6.48 -4.10
C PRO A 498 23.62 -7.75 -4.73
N ALA A 499 22.43 -8.19 -4.32
CA ALA A 499 21.81 -9.37 -4.91
C ALA A 499 21.45 -9.15 -6.39
N TRP A 500 21.01 -7.96 -6.76
CA TRP A 500 20.73 -7.62 -8.15
C TRP A 500 22.01 -7.55 -9.01
N VAL A 501 23.07 -6.92 -8.53
CA VAL A 501 24.28 -6.71 -9.34
C VAL A 501 25.18 -7.94 -9.39
N LEU A 502 25.03 -8.88 -8.45
CA LEU A 502 25.78 -10.15 -8.39
C LEU A 502 24.85 -11.35 -8.69
N PRO A 503 24.35 -11.51 -9.93
CA PRO A 503 23.30 -12.47 -10.26
C PRO A 503 23.69 -13.95 -10.06
N ARG A 504 24.99 -14.27 -9.96
CA ARG A 504 25.52 -15.64 -9.81
C ARG A 504 26.17 -15.90 -8.45
N VAL A 505 26.12 -14.93 -7.54
CA VAL A 505 26.59 -15.06 -6.16
C VAL A 505 25.40 -15.37 -5.27
N HIS A 506 25.55 -16.33 -4.35
CA HIS A 506 24.54 -16.61 -3.33
C HIS A 506 24.64 -15.57 -2.23
N ILE A 507 23.49 -15.06 -1.78
CA ILE A 507 23.42 -13.98 -0.81
C ILE A 507 22.77 -14.52 0.47
N ILE A 508 23.51 -14.49 1.58
CA ILE A 508 22.97 -14.73 2.93
C ILE A 508 22.51 -13.38 3.48
N ASP A 509 21.18 -13.24 3.62
CA ASP A 509 20.53 -12.03 4.12
C ASP A 509 20.52 -12.02 5.63
N LEU A 510 21.38 -11.18 6.22
CA LEU A 510 21.63 -11.13 7.65
C LEU A 510 20.45 -10.55 8.45
N TRP A 511 19.50 -9.87 7.81
CA TRP A 511 18.23 -9.47 8.43
C TRP A 511 17.13 -10.53 8.28
N GLY A 512 17.40 -11.56 7.48
CA GLY A 512 16.52 -12.70 7.31
C GLY A 512 15.27 -12.42 6.49
N LEU A 513 15.20 -11.33 5.71
CA LEU A 513 14.03 -11.10 4.84
C LEU A 513 13.90 -12.22 3.81
N ASN A 514 15.04 -12.69 3.29
CA ASN A 514 15.14 -13.73 2.27
C ASN A 514 15.77 -15.04 2.78
N ASP A 515 16.04 -15.14 4.08
CA ASP A 515 16.63 -16.32 4.70
C ASP A 515 15.63 -17.00 5.66
N HIS A 516 15.42 -18.30 5.48
CA HIS A 516 14.42 -19.04 6.25
C HIS A 516 14.78 -19.15 7.74
N VAL A 517 16.07 -19.34 8.04
CA VAL A 517 16.54 -19.62 9.39
C VAL A 517 16.62 -18.33 10.18
N ILE A 518 17.21 -17.30 9.59
CA ILE A 518 17.36 -16.00 10.24
C ILE A 518 15.98 -15.35 10.49
N ALA A 519 15.01 -15.51 9.58
CA ALA A 519 13.65 -15.02 9.81
C ALA A 519 12.96 -15.61 11.06
N ARG A 520 13.47 -16.72 11.60
CA ARG A 520 12.87 -17.48 12.71
C ARG A 520 13.80 -17.62 13.91
N SER A 521 15.00 -17.03 13.86
CA SER A 521 15.88 -16.90 15.02
C SER A 521 15.45 -15.70 15.87
N ASP A 522 15.90 -15.66 17.12
CA ASP A 522 15.67 -14.48 17.97
C ASP A 522 16.90 -13.59 17.93
N ARG A 523 16.70 -12.27 17.98
CA ARG A 523 17.79 -11.32 18.21
C ARG A 523 18.12 -11.28 19.70
N ILE A 524 19.36 -11.64 20.04
CA ILE A 524 19.86 -11.80 21.40
C ILE A 524 20.36 -10.46 21.96
N THR A 525 20.76 -9.53 21.08
CA THR A 525 21.66 -8.42 21.44
C THR A 525 21.03 -7.02 21.54
N ALA A 526 19.77 -6.81 21.13
CA ALA A 526 19.19 -5.47 21.06
C ALA A 526 18.41 -5.06 22.33
N PRO A 527 18.70 -3.90 22.95
CA PRO A 527 17.97 -3.42 24.13
C PRO A 527 16.57 -2.90 23.82
N LYS A 528 16.24 -2.68 22.53
CA LYS A 528 14.96 -2.13 22.06
C LYS A 528 14.54 -2.85 20.79
N ARG A 529 13.22 -3.06 20.66
CA ARG A 529 12.59 -3.56 19.43
C ARG A 529 12.85 -2.59 18.26
N GLN A 530 13.18 -3.13 17.10
CA GLN A 530 13.43 -2.40 15.85
C GLN A 530 12.57 -2.98 14.73
N MET A 531 11.78 -2.14 14.07
CA MET A 531 10.87 -2.59 13.02
C MET A 531 11.64 -3.25 11.88
N ALA A 532 11.30 -4.51 11.59
CA ALA A 532 11.92 -5.33 10.54
C ALA A 532 13.40 -5.73 10.77
N HIS A 533 13.96 -5.44 11.94
CA HIS A 533 15.37 -5.69 12.25
C HIS A 533 15.54 -6.45 13.58
N ASP A 534 14.50 -7.15 14.05
CA ASP A 534 14.48 -7.89 15.33
C ASP A 534 15.04 -9.33 15.21
N ARG A 535 15.77 -9.65 14.15
CA ARG A 535 16.28 -10.99 13.84
C ARG A 535 17.78 -10.91 13.57
N GLU A 536 18.51 -11.96 13.92
CA GLU A 536 19.95 -12.08 13.66
C GLU A 536 20.32 -13.55 13.42
N PRO A 537 21.38 -13.86 12.64
CA PRO A 537 21.78 -15.24 12.41
C PRO A 537 22.20 -15.93 13.71
N PRO A 538 21.83 -17.21 13.91
CA PRO A 538 22.42 -18.03 14.97
C PRO A 538 23.94 -18.13 14.81
N GLU A 539 24.66 -18.26 15.92
CA GLU A 539 26.11 -18.49 15.92
C GLU A 539 26.48 -19.74 15.09
N GLY A 540 27.43 -19.61 14.17
CA GLY A 540 27.85 -20.69 13.27
C GLY A 540 26.98 -20.85 12.02
N TYR A 541 25.84 -20.15 11.91
CA TYR A 541 24.94 -20.25 10.76
C TYR A 541 25.58 -19.73 9.48
N VAL A 542 26.16 -18.52 9.55
CA VAL A 542 26.75 -17.85 8.40
C VAL A 542 28.03 -18.57 7.98
N GLU A 543 28.85 -18.96 8.94
CA GLU A 543 30.13 -19.67 8.75
C GLU A 543 29.93 -21.01 8.02
N CYS A 544 28.79 -21.66 8.22
CA CYS A 544 28.43 -22.91 7.57
C CYS A 544 28.33 -22.76 6.03
N PHE A 545 28.03 -21.57 5.50
CA PHE A 545 28.07 -21.27 4.06
C PHE A 545 29.41 -20.71 3.58
N GLN A 546 30.39 -20.57 4.47
CA GLN A 546 31.76 -20.15 4.20
C GLN A 546 31.87 -18.90 3.28
N PRO A 547 31.26 -17.74 3.63
CA PRO A 547 31.29 -16.55 2.78
C PRO A 547 32.70 -16.21 2.28
N ASN A 548 32.83 -16.01 0.98
CA ASN A 548 34.12 -15.82 0.33
C ASN A 548 34.12 -14.66 -0.68
N VAL A 549 33.00 -13.95 -0.82
CA VAL A 549 32.88 -12.75 -1.63
C VAL A 549 32.79 -11.55 -0.72
N PHE A 550 33.68 -10.58 -0.90
CA PHE A 550 33.73 -9.38 -0.08
C PHE A 550 33.96 -8.14 -0.94
N LEU A 551 33.51 -6.99 -0.45
CA LEU A 551 33.82 -5.71 -1.05
C LEU A 551 35.29 -5.35 -0.76
N ALA A 552 36.11 -5.26 -1.81
CA ALA A 552 37.53 -4.94 -1.71
C ALA A 552 37.84 -3.45 -2.00
N GLY A 553 36.81 -2.64 -2.17
CA GLY A 553 36.87 -1.22 -2.50
C GLY A 553 35.65 -0.78 -3.31
N PRO A 554 35.49 0.52 -3.58
CA PRO A 554 34.37 1.04 -4.37
C PRO A 554 34.28 0.31 -5.72
N ARG A 555 33.10 -0.25 -6.01
CA ARG A 555 32.76 -1.00 -7.22
C ARG A 555 33.62 -2.25 -7.49
N ARG A 556 34.36 -2.75 -6.50
CA ARG A 556 35.24 -3.90 -6.67
C ARG A 556 34.91 -5.00 -5.66
N MET A 557 34.40 -6.13 -6.18
CA MET A 557 34.26 -7.36 -5.41
C MET A 557 35.51 -8.21 -5.54
N GLN A 558 35.92 -8.84 -4.44
CA GLN A 558 36.97 -9.84 -4.41
C GLN A 558 36.38 -11.18 -3.99
N VAL A 559 36.73 -12.23 -4.74
CA VAL A 559 36.35 -13.62 -4.45
C VAL A 559 37.60 -14.33 -3.95
N PHE A 560 37.59 -14.74 -2.69
CA PHE A 560 38.68 -15.51 -2.09
C PHE A 560 38.50 -17.00 -2.41
N ARG A 561 39.59 -17.67 -2.73
CA ARG A 561 39.60 -19.09 -3.03
C ARG A 561 39.42 -19.90 -1.75
N ARG A 562 38.55 -20.92 -1.79
CA ARG A 562 38.36 -21.90 -0.71
C ARG A 562 39.12 -23.19 -1.04
N GLU A 563 39.77 -23.77 -0.05
CA GLU A 563 40.41 -25.08 -0.12
C GLU A 563 40.00 -25.87 1.15
N PRO A 564 39.10 -26.87 1.04
CA PRO A 564 38.37 -27.31 -0.16
C PRO A 564 37.27 -26.32 -0.60
N GLN A 565 36.85 -26.42 -1.87
CA GLN A 565 35.72 -25.63 -2.39
C GLN A 565 34.38 -26.07 -1.76
N LEU A 566 33.46 -25.11 -1.60
CA LEU A 566 32.11 -25.38 -1.13
C LEU A 566 31.31 -26.12 -2.20
N THR A 567 30.79 -27.28 -1.85
CA THR A 567 29.99 -28.12 -2.75
C THR A 567 28.49 -27.89 -2.59
N PRO A 568 27.67 -28.18 -3.62
CA PRO A 568 26.23 -28.08 -3.50
C PRO A 568 25.63 -28.96 -2.37
N GLN A 569 26.22 -30.14 -2.14
CA GLN A 569 25.80 -31.05 -1.08
C GLN A 569 26.05 -30.46 0.31
N GLN A 570 27.16 -29.74 0.51
CA GLN A 570 27.44 -29.06 1.76
C GLN A 570 26.44 -27.93 2.05
N ILE A 571 26.04 -27.16 1.03
CA ILE A 571 25.01 -26.12 1.19
C ILE A 571 23.67 -26.76 1.60
N ALA A 572 23.25 -27.82 0.91
CA ALA A 572 22.00 -28.52 1.23
C ALA A 572 22.03 -29.15 2.63
N ALA A 573 23.16 -29.76 3.02
CA ALA A 573 23.37 -30.32 4.35
C ALA A 573 23.31 -29.22 5.44
N CYS A 574 23.95 -28.08 5.18
CA CYS A 574 23.90 -26.91 6.05
C CYS A 574 22.46 -26.42 6.27
N GLU A 575 21.69 -26.21 5.20
CA GLU A 575 20.28 -25.83 5.31
C GLU A 575 19.45 -26.86 6.08
N ALA A 576 19.64 -28.15 5.80
CA ALA A 576 18.91 -29.23 6.46
C ALA A 576 19.21 -29.27 7.98
N GLN A 577 20.49 -29.13 8.35
CA GLN A 577 20.95 -29.07 9.73
C GLN A 577 20.28 -27.91 10.47
N TRP A 578 20.33 -26.69 9.92
CA TRP A 578 19.79 -25.51 10.60
C TRP A 578 18.26 -25.48 10.63
N ARG A 579 17.58 -26.02 9.61
CA ARG A 579 16.13 -26.24 9.66
C ARG A 579 15.75 -27.29 10.70
N ALA A 580 16.58 -28.32 10.92
CA ALA A 580 16.36 -29.29 11.99
C ALA A 580 16.58 -28.66 13.37
N TRP A 581 17.63 -27.84 13.52
CA TRP A 581 17.89 -27.07 14.74
C TRP A 581 16.69 -26.19 15.12
N LEU A 582 16.08 -25.46 14.18
CA LEU A 582 14.88 -24.66 14.44
C LEU A 582 13.70 -25.50 14.96
N ARG A 583 13.52 -26.73 14.46
CA ARG A 583 12.44 -27.62 14.90
C ARG A 583 12.67 -28.19 16.31
N GLN A 584 13.94 -28.39 16.69
CA GLN A 584 14.33 -28.96 17.97
C GLN A 584 14.51 -27.89 19.05
N ARG A 585 14.63 -26.61 18.67
CA ARG A 585 14.81 -25.50 19.60
C ARG A 585 13.61 -25.45 20.57
N PRO A 586 13.84 -25.49 21.89
CA PRO A 586 12.79 -25.23 22.86
C PRO A 586 12.19 -23.86 22.55
N THR A 587 10.89 -23.79 22.29
CA THR A 587 10.20 -22.50 22.27
C THR A 587 10.42 -21.88 23.63
N ARG A 588 11.31 -20.89 23.73
CA ARG A 588 11.37 -20.05 24.94
C ARG A 588 9.98 -19.47 25.09
N THR A 589 9.23 -19.98 26.08
CA THR A 589 8.02 -19.34 26.55
C THR A 589 8.35 -17.88 26.77
N ARG A 590 7.61 -16.98 26.10
CA ARG A 590 7.68 -15.55 26.36
C ARG A 590 7.32 -15.32 27.82
N SER A 591 8.32 -15.37 28.70
CA SER A 591 8.21 -14.82 30.04
C SER A 591 8.09 -13.31 29.88
N GLY A 592 7.01 -12.75 30.43
CA GLY A 592 6.67 -11.34 30.33
C GLY A 592 7.76 -10.43 30.89
N GLY A 593 7.77 -9.22 30.34
CA GLY A 593 8.46 -8.02 30.81
C GLY A 593 7.72 -6.82 30.27
#